data_AF-A0A9E6VM71-F1
#
_entry.id   AF-A0A9E6VM71-F1
#
_cell.length_a   1.000
_cell.length_b   1.000
_cell.length_c   1.000
_cell.angle_alpha   90.00
_cell.angle_beta   90.00
_cell.angle_gamma   90.00
#
_symmetry.space_group_name_H-M   'P 1'
#
loop_
_entity.id
_entity.type
_entity.pdbx_description
1 polymer ?
#
loop_
_entity_poly.entity_id
_entity_poly.type
_entity_poly.pdbx_seq_one_letter_code
_entity_poly.pdbx_strand_id
1 'polypeptide(L)'
;MKTLKSAADSSSKEQQGRSSAQEGSTKKGVVGFPSHTPPSVLPNQPAQFKSVKIGKGKKDETTVDWEESSLKGSDDPVGIDMTAQNLHWGNVDAEGLVGTPPKASAQKDLMANLPTQPSLKSTDKYIKGHLLNHNIGGPGEDYNMFPITGSANKAHLMFVEADVKKWVRGGHHVDYRVKVGSITDNSDQGAKKGTVNATFECYAKNLTDDTVISTNITSEYNAKATATDDDKDSILWDEKAPDGFDKSSLLGQVYDAVAKDDDQAKVDNAIKHASDIFIDTLKERMAEKSENASKILQEMFNTKGKRFTDKQEATAYDVLAEIFYAFIVNQDADEQTEYENMYPTAMKWLKDPIK
;
A
#
# COMPACT_ATOMS: atom_id res chain seq x y z
N MET A 1 -68.05 5.28 70.18
CA MET A 1 -68.17 5.40 68.71
C MET A 1 -67.67 4.09 68.10
N LYS A 2 -68.52 3.05 68.04
CA LYS A 2 -69.41 2.61 66.93
C LYS A 2 -68.69 2.03 65.68
N THR A 3 -68.44 0.72 65.76
CA THR A 3 -68.83 -0.38 64.83
C THR A 3 -68.81 -0.25 63.29
N LEU A 4 -68.02 -1.15 62.68
CA LEU A 4 -68.30 -2.22 61.67
C LEU A 4 -69.09 -2.01 60.35
N LYS A 5 -68.61 -2.78 59.34
CA LYS A 5 -69.25 -3.38 58.13
C LYS A 5 -69.43 -2.47 56.90
N SER A 6 -69.43 -2.92 55.64
CA SER A 6 -68.90 -4.05 54.84
C SER A 6 -69.61 -3.99 53.46
N ALA A 7 -68.98 -4.56 52.41
CA ALA A 7 -69.57 -5.03 51.13
C ALA A 7 -69.83 -3.95 50.03
N ALA A 8 -69.12 -4.02 48.89
CA ALA A 8 -69.47 -4.70 47.61
C ALA A 8 -70.05 -3.65 46.61
N ASP A 9 -69.95 -3.67 45.28
CA ASP A 9 -69.45 -4.60 44.26
C ASP A 9 -69.35 -3.81 42.92
N SER A 10 -68.75 -4.43 41.89
CA SER A 10 -68.89 -4.13 40.43
C SER A 10 -68.19 -2.84 39.92
N SER A 11 -67.29 -2.84 38.93
CA SER A 11 -67.24 -3.41 37.57
C SER A 11 -67.19 -2.26 36.56
N SER A 12 -66.01 -1.99 36.01
CA SER A 12 -65.87 -1.73 34.56
C SER A 12 -64.40 -1.82 34.16
N LYS A 13 -64.13 -2.81 33.30
CA LYS A 13 -62.87 -3.02 32.57
C LYS A 13 -62.72 -1.92 31.52
N GLU A 14 -61.51 -1.37 31.38
CA GLU A 14 -61.00 -1.05 30.06
C GLU A 14 -59.48 -1.17 30.04
N GLN A 15 -58.99 -1.92 29.05
CA GLN A 15 -57.61 -2.38 28.91
C GLN A 15 -56.70 -1.26 28.41
N GLN A 16 -55.63 -0.98 29.16
CA GLN A 16 -54.42 -0.39 28.60
C GLN A 16 -53.28 -1.39 28.78
N GLY A 17 -52.86 -1.97 27.65
CA GLY A 17 -51.73 -2.88 27.55
C GLY A 17 -50.42 -2.16 27.87
N ARG A 18 -49.76 -2.65 28.92
CA ARG A 18 -48.36 -2.36 29.24
C ARG A 18 -47.45 -3.08 28.25
N SER A 19 -46.51 -2.35 27.66
CA SER A 19 -45.28 -2.90 27.11
C SER A 19 -44.16 -2.64 28.11
N SER A 20 -43.52 -3.72 28.52
CA SER A 20 -42.44 -3.81 29.50
C SER A 20 -41.16 -3.12 29.03
N ALA A 21 -40.60 -2.30 29.91
CA ALA A 21 -39.22 -1.82 29.83
C ALA A 21 -38.26 -3.02 29.86
N GLN A 22 -37.38 -3.10 28.88
CA GLN A 22 -36.25 -4.02 28.86
C GLN A 22 -34.96 -3.19 28.95
N GLU A 23 -34.12 -3.61 29.89
CA GLU A 23 -32.90 -2.96 30.33
C GLU A 23 -31.90 -2.72 29.19
N GLY A 24 -31.22 -1.57 29.28
CA GLY A 24 -30.27 -1.08 28.30
C GLY A 24 -29.01 -1.94 28.22
N SER A 25 -28.80 -2.56 27.06
CA SER A 25 -27.49 -3.00 26.59
C SER A 25 -26.86 -1.84 25.80
N THR A 26 -25.85 -1.21 26.39
CA THR A 26 -25.01 -0.22 25.72
C THR A 26 -24.23 -0.90 24.59
N LYS A 27 -24.72 -0.75 23.36
CA LYS A 27 -23.98 -1.09 22.14
C LYS A 27 -22.75 -0.18 22.04
N LYS A 28 -21.55 -0.78 22.10
CA LYS A 28 -20.34 -0.17 21.54
C LYS A 28 -20.62 0.16 20.07
N GLY A 29 -20.59 1.44 19.73
CA GLY A 29 -20.73 1.89 18.35
C GLY A 29 -19.57 1.36 17.52
N VAL A 30 -19.88 0.65 16.43
CA VAL A 30 -18.95 0.44 15.33
C VAL A 30 -18.69 1.83 14.76
N VAL A 31 -17.46 2.33 14.90
CA VAL A 31 -17.04 3.57 14.25
C VAL A 31 -16.95 3.25 12.77
N GLY A 32 -18.06 3.45 12.04
CA GLY A 32 -18.10 3.28 10.60
C GLY A 32 -17.22 4.34 9.92
N PHE A 33 -16.74 4.02 8.72
CA PHE A 33 -16.04 4.96 7.85
C PHE A 33 -16.75 6.33 7.86
N PRO A 34 -16.01 7.45 7.98
CA PRO A 34 -16.63 8.77 7.92
C PRO A 34 -17.46 8.89 6.63
N SER A 35 -18.75 9.15 6.83
CA SER A 35 -19.70 9.36 5.73
C SER A 35 -19.36 10.69 5.07
N HIS A 36 -18.59 10.63 3.98
CA HIS A 36 -18.41 11.76 3.08
C HIS A 36 -19.36 11.60 1.90
N THR A 37 -20.27 12.56 1.74
CA THR A 37 -21.14 12.69 0.57
C THR A 37 -20.28 12.74 -0.70
N PRO A 38 -20.56 11.91 -1.72
CA PRO A 38 -19.73 11.83 -2.92
C PRO A 38 -19.77 13.14 -3.72
N PRO A 39 -18.62 13.65 -4.21
CA PRO A 39 -18.63 14.62 -5.28
C PRO A 39 -19.17 13.97 -6.56
N SER A 40 -19.82 14.78 -7.38
CA SER A 40 -20.55 14.37 -8.59
C SER A 40 -19.72 13.44 -9.47
N VAL A 41 -20.10 12.15 -9.51
CA VAL A 41 -19.54 11.14 -10.41
C VAL A 41 -19.90 11.50 -11.86
N LEU A 42 -19.00 11.17 -12.79
CA LEU A 42 -19.18 11.31 -14.23
C LEU A 42 -20.57 10.79 -14.69
N PRO A 43 -21.32 11.54 -15.52
CA PRO A 43 -22.77 11.36 -15.62
C PRO A 43 -23.30 10.16 -16.43
N ASN A 44 -22.49 9.22 -16.95
CA ASN A 44 -22.97 8.39 -18.07
C ASN A 44 -22.90 6.86 -17.97
N GLN A 45 -22.43 6.21 -16.89
CA GLN A 45 -22.65 4.77 -16.71
C GLN A 45 -22.89 4.36 -15.24
N PRO A 46 -23.77 3.38 -14.97
CA PRO A 46 -23.99 2.87 -13.63
C PRO A 46 -22.73 2.15 -13.14
N ALA A 47 -22.28 2.48 -11.93
CA ALA A 47 -21.16 1.82 -11.31
C ALA A 47 -21.42 0.32 -11.16
N GLN A 48 -20.40 -0.50 -11.44
CA GLN A 48 -20.44 -1.94 -11.19
C GLN A 48 -19.70 -2.25 -9.89
N PHE A 49 -20.17 -3.26 -9.17
CA PHE A 49 -19.61 -3.66 -7.88
C PHE A 49 -19.00 -5.04 -7.95
N LYS A 50 -17.78 -5.18 -7.43
CA LYS A 50 -17.10 -6.45 -7.22
C LYS A 50 -16.86 -6.65 -5.73
N SER A 51 -17.17 -7.83 -5.19
CA SER A 51 -16.95 -8.13 -3.78
C SER A 51 -16.27 -9.49 -3.62
N VAL A 52 -15.31 -9.55 -2.70
CA VAL A 52 -14.62 -10.78 -2.28
C VAL A 52 -14.76 -10.90 -0.77
N LYS A 53 -15.09 -12.10 -0.29
CA LYS A 53 -15.15 -12.43 1.14
C LYS A 53 -14.35 -13.69 1.41
N ILE A 54 -13.39 -13.60 2.32
CA ILE A 54 -12.45 -14.68 2.64
C ILE A 54 -12.29 -14.78 4.15
N GLY A 55 -12.19 -16.00 4.67
CA GLY A 55 -12.02 -16.29 6.09
C GLY A 55 -13.19 -17.10 6.66
N LYS A 56 -13.03 -17.58 7.90
CA LYS A 56 -14.06 -18.35 8.61
C LYS A 56 -14.56 -17.59 9.83
N GLY A 57 -15.81 -17.13 9.77
CA GLY A 57 -16.46 -16.44 10.88
C GLY A 57 -16.10 -14.96 10.97
N LYS A 58 -16.94 -14.20 11.69
CA LYS A 58 -16.94 -12.73 11.66
C LYS A 58 -15.63 -12.04 12.06
N LYS A 59 -14.77 -12.71 12.84
CA LYS A 59 -13.54 -12.11 13.38
C LYS A 59 -12.36 -12.20 12.41
N ASP A 60 -12.33 -13.24 11.59
CA ASP A 60 -11.23 -13.51 10.65
C ASP A 60 -11.66 -13.30 9.18
N GLU A 61 -12.91 -12.90 8.96
CA GLU A 61 -13.46 -12.56 7.65
C GLU A 61 -12.89 -11.23 7.17
N THR A 62 -12.19 -11.25 6.05
CA THR A 62 -11.84 -10.07 5.26
C THR A 62 -12.89 -9.91 4.17
N THR A 63 -13.43 -8.71 4.04
CA THR A 63 -14.27 -8.33 2.89
C THR A 63 -13.54 -7.26 2.10
N VAL A 64 -13.47 -7.42 0.78
CA VAL A 64 -12.98 -6.36 -0.11
C VAL A 64 -14.03 -6.08 -1.16
N ASP A 65 -14.49 -4.84 -1.19
CA ASP A 65 -15.48 -4.34 -2.13
C ASP A 65 -14.81 -3.32 -3.06
N TRP A 66 -15.02 -3.46 -4.36
CA TRP A 66 -14.59 -2.53 -5.39
C TRP A 66 -15.81 -1.96 -6.11
N GLU A 67 -15.69 -0.70 -6.49
CA GLU A 67 -16.58 0.00 -7.40
C GLU A 67 -15.79 0.42 -8.64
N GLU A 68 -16.32 0.14 -9.83
CA GLU A 68 -15.69 0.51 -11.09
C GLU A 68 -16.58 1.44 -11.93
N SER A 69 -15.94 2.21 -12.80
CA SER A 69 -16.56 3.09 -13.78
C SER A 69 -15.79 3.04 -15.10
N SER A 70 -16.17 3.89 -16.06
CA SER A 70 -15.47 4.04 -17.34
C SER A 70 -15.01 5.48 -17.53
N LEU A 71 -13.87 5.64 -18.19
CA LEU A 71 -13.35 6.94 -18.64
C LEU A 71 -13.63 7.12 -20.14
N LYS A 72 -13.50 8.36 -20.64
CA LYS A 72 -13.73 8.69 -22.04
C LYS A 72 -12.70 8.02 -22.94
N GLY A 73 -13.11 7.67 -24.15
CA GLY A 73 -12.21 7.14 -25.17
C GLY A 73 -11.77 5.69 -24.96
N SER A 74 -12.34 4.99 -23.97
CA SER A 74 -12.19 3.54 -23.79
C SER A 74 -13.44 2.96 -23.13
N ASP A 75 -13.77 1.71 -23.45
CA ASP A 75 -14.77 0.92 -22.71
C ASP A 75 -14.14 0.14 -21.54
N ASP A 76 -12.82 0.24 -21.35
CA ASP A 76 -12.13 -0.41 -20.24
C ASP A 76 -12.64 0.12 -18.90
N PRO A 77 -12.96 -0.76 -17.94
CA PRO A 77 -13.29 -0.34 -16.60
C PRO A 77 -12.06 0.20 -15.85
N VAL A 78 -12.32 1.09 -14.90
CA VAL A 78 -11.35 1.58 -13.92
C VAL A 78 -11.96 1.51 -12.52
N GLY A 79 -11.20 1.07 -11.54
CA GLY A 79 -11.59 1.15 -10.14
C GLY A 79 -11.68 2.60 -9.65
N ILE A 80 -12.79 2.95 -9.01
CA ILE A 80 -13.05 4.28 -8.44
C ILE A 80 -13.28 4.26 -6.93
N ASP A 81 -13.57 3.11 -6.34
CA ASP A 81 -13.59 2.91 -4.90
C ASP A 81 -13.12 1.49 -4.59
N MET A 82 -12.33 1.34 -3.54
CA MET A 82 -11.96 0.05 -2.98
C MET A 82 -12.02 0.19 -1.46
N THR A 83 -12.76 -0.70 -0.81
CA THR A 83 -12.81 -0.81 0.65
C THR A 83 -12.48 -2.23 1.06
N ALA A 84 -11.37 -2.41 1.77
CA ALA A 84 -10.98 -3.64 2.45
C ALA A 84 -11.27 -3.51 3.96
N GLN A 85 -12.14 -4.37 4.48
CA GLN A 85 -12.45 -4.45 5.90
C GLN A 85 -11.74 -5.64 6.52
N ASN A 86 -11.14 -5.42 7.69
CA ASN A 86 -10.50 -6.48 8.46
C ASN A 86 -9.43 -7.24 7.63
N LEU A 87 -8.63 -6.52 6.85
CA LEU A 87 -7.52 -7.05 6.07
C LEU A 87 -6.39 -7.50 7.00
N HIS A 88 -5.91 -8.73 6.85
CA HIS A 88 -4.79 -9.26 7.63
C HIS A 88 -3.99 -10.28 6.83
N TRP A 89 -2.75 -10.55 7.26
CA TRP A 89 -1.81 -11.40 6.51
C TRP A 89 -2.32 -12.81 6.24
N GLY A 90 -3.14 -13.38 7.13
CA GLY A 90 -3.65 -14.75 6.99
C GLY A 90 -4.60 -14.93 5.81
N ASN A 91 -5.14 -13.84 5.26
CA ASN A 91 -6.03 -13.87 4.09
C ASN A 91 -5.37 -13.30 2.83
N VAL A 92 -4.14 -12.79 2.91
CA VAL A 92 -3.35 -12.43 1.73
C VAL A 92 -2.97 -13.71 0.99
N ASP A 93 -3.11 -13.71 -0.33
CA ASP A 93 -2.88 -14.85 -1.23
C ASP A 93 -3.81 -16.05 -1.02
N ALA A 94 -4.85 -15.90 -0.19
CA ALA A 94 -5.96 -16.82 -0.18
C ALA A 94 -6.77 -16.72 -1.49
N GLU A 95 -7.48 -17.78 -1.86
CA GLU A 95 -8.31 -17.82 -3.06
C GLU A 95 -9.30 -16.64 -3.06
N GLY A 96 -9.13 -15.72 -4.02
CA GLY A 96 -9.91 -14.48 -4.15
C GLY A 96 -9.19 -13.19 -3.73
N LEU A 97 -8.09 -13.26 -2.96
CA LEU A 97 -7.20 -12.14 -2.62
C LEU A 97 -5.76 -12.48 -2.98
N VAL A 98 -5.56 -12.96 -4.20
CA VAL A 98 -4.24 -13.28 -4.73
C VAL A 98 -3.62 -12.02 -5.33
N GLY A 99 -2.52 -11.59 -4.72
CA GLY A 99 -1.73 -10.47 -5.21
C GLY A 99 -1.20 -10.73 -6.61
N THR A 100 -1.56 -9.89 -7.58
CA THR A 100 -1.02 -10.03 -8.94
C THR A 100 -0.61 -8.69 -9.55
N PRO A 101 0.48 -8.65 -10.35
CA PRO A 101 0.85 -7.46 -11.09
C PRO A 101 -0.26 -7.11 -12.11
N PRO A 102 -0.32 -5.86 -12.60
CA PRO A 102 -1.35 -5.46 -13.54
C PRO A 102 -1.32 -6.35 -14.79
N LYS A 103 -2.45 -6.93 -15.16
CA LYS A 103 -2.51 -7.75 -16.37
C LYS A 103 -2.23 -6.92 -17.61
N ALA A 104 -1.67 -7.56 -18.63
CA ALA A 104 -1.46 -6.93 -19.92
C ALA A 104 -2.79 -6.44 -20.53
N SER A 105 -3.87 -7.19 -20.34
CA SER A 105 -5.21 -6.87 -20.83
C SER A 105 -5.92 -5.76 -20.06
N ALA A 106 -5.56 -5.54 -18.78
CA ALA A 106 -6.25 -4.55 -17.97
C ALA A 106 -6.02 -3.13 -18.54
N GLN A 107 -7.07 -2.35 -18.73
CA GLN A 107 -7.05 -0.97 -19.20
C GLN A 107 -6.27 -0.79 -20.52
N LYS A 108 -6.28 -1.80 -21.38
CA LYS A 108 -5.42 -1.83 -22.57
C LYS A 108 -5.70 -0.66 -23.51
N ASP A 109 -6.96 -0.42 -23.82
CA ASP A 109 -7.40 0.58 -24.79
C ASP A 109 -7.31 1.99 -24.18
N LEU A 110 -7.63 2.12 -22.89
CA LEU A 110 -7.47 3.36 -22.13
C LEU A 110 -6.00 3.79 -22.08
N MET A 111 -5.11 2.87 -21.68
CA MET A 111 -3.68 3.15 -21.59
C MET A 111 -3.04 3.37 -22.97
N ALA A 112 -3.66 2.92 -24.07
CA ALA A 112 -3.22 3.26 -25.42
C ALA A 112 -3.38 4.75 -25.75
N ASN A 113 -4.33 5.44 -25.11
CA ASN A 113 -4.57 6.88 -25.31
C ASN A 113 -3.72 7.78 -24.41
N LEU A 114 -3.16 7.24 -23.33
CA LEU A 114 -2.40 7.99 -22.32
C LEU A 114 -0.88 7.90 -22.55
N PRO A 115 -0.09 8.94 -22.21
CA PRO A 115 1.37 8.86 -22.14
C PRO A 115 1.82 7.77 -21.17
N THR A 116 2.53 6.73 -21.65
CA THR A 116 2.93 5.56 -20.85
C THR A 116 4.36 5.11 -21.12
N GLN A 117 5.12 5.86 -21.92
CA GLN A 117 6.46 5.46 -22.35
C GLN A 117 7.40 5.41 -21.14
N PRO A 118 8.20 4.34 -20.96
CA PRO A 118 9.11 4.21 -19.82
C PRO A 118 10.11 5.35 -19.68
N SER A 119 10.55 5.94 -20.79
CA SER A 119 11.51 7.04 -20.85
C SER A 119 10.98 8.38 -20.34
N LEU A 120 9.66 8.53 -20.18
CA LEU A 120 9.07 9.74 -19.63
C LEU A 120 9.30 9.83 -18.12
N LYS A 121 9.38 11.07 -17.63
CA LYS A 121 9.46 11.35 -16.19
C LYS A 121 8.19 10.87 -15.50
N SER A 122 8.28 10.60 -14.20
CA SER A 122 7.13 10.10 -13.42
C SER A 122 5.92 11.04 -13.40
N THR A 123 6.12 12.36 -13.53
CA THR A 123 5.06 13.37 -13.66
C THR A 123 4.38 13.35 -15.03
N ASP A 124 5.08 12.83 -16.05
CA ASP A 124 4.72 12.97 -17.46
C ASP A 124 4.31 11.60 -18.04
N LYS A 125 4.03 10.61 -17.19
CA LYS A 125 3.51 9.30 -17.62
C LYS A 125 2.51 8.73 -16.64
N TYR A 126 1.59 7.97 -17.21
CA TYR A 126 0.63 7.14 -16.51
C TYR A 126 1.11 5.71 -16.41
N ILE A 127 0.74 5.07 -15.31
CA ILE A 127 0.85 3.65 -15.08
C ILE A 127 -0.49 3.10 -14.57
N LYS A 128 -0.64 1.78 -14.57
CA LYS A 128 -1.79 1.11 -13.97
C LYS A 128 -1.54 1.02 -12.46
N GLY A 129 -2.19 1.87 -11.69
CA GLY A 129 -2.05 1.91 -10.24
C GLY A 129 -3.08 1.04 -9.56
N HIS A 130 -2.64 0.18 -8.63
CA HIS A 130 -3.52 -0.62 -7.79
C HIS A 130 -4.26 0.27 -6.76
N LEU A 131 -5.56 0.04 -6.55
CA LEU A 131 -6.27 0.58 -5.39
C LEU A 131 -5.92 -0.20 -4.11
N LEU A 132 -6.08 -1.53 -4.16
CA LEU A 132 -5.51 -2.46 -3.19
C LEU A 132 -4.19 -2.98 -3.73
N ASN A 133 -3.08 -2.75 -3.01
CA ASN A 133 -1.77 -3.16 -3.47
C ASN A 133 -1.65 -4.69 -3.62
N HIS A 134 -1.01 -5.16 -4.69
CA HIS A 134 -0.80 -6.59 -4.92
C HIS A 134 -0.04 -7.29 -3.80
N ASN A 135 0.90 -6.62 -3.11
CA ASN A 135 1.65 -7.23 -2.00
C ASN A 135 0.80 -7.55 -0.75
N ILE A 136 -0.47 -7.12 -0.74
CA ILE A 136 -1.45 -7.39 0.32
C ILE A 136 -2.75 -7.95 -0.27
N GLY A 137 -2.66 -8.65 -1.40
CA GLY A 137 -3.78 -9.40 -1.98
C GLY A 137 -4.56 -8.69 -3.08
N GLY A 138 -4.08 -7.54 -3.54
CA GLY A 138 -4.66 -6.78 -4.64
C GLY A 138 -4.54 -7.46 -6.01
N PRO A 139 -5.65 -7.76 -6.70
CA PRO A 139 -5.60 -8.36 -8.03
C PRO A 139 -5.22 -7.35 -9.11
N GLY A 140 -4.53 -7.82 -10.15
CA GLY A 140 -4.09 -7.07 -11.34
C GLY A 140 -5.18 -6.81 -12.38
N GLU A 141 -6.43 -6.62 -11.95
CA GLU A 141 -7.64 -6.56 -12.79
C GLU A 141 -8.20 -5.13 -12.86
N ASP A 142 -8.97 -4.82 -13.90
CA ASP A 142 -9.52 -3.48 -14.18
C ASP A 142 -10.20 -2.81 -12.99
N TYR A 143 -11.07 -3.56 -12.29
CA TYR A 143 -11.80 -3.06 -11.11
C TYR A 143 -10.91 -2.62 -9.94
N ASN A 144 -9.64 -3.05 -9.92
CA ASN A 144 -8.66 -2.67 -8.91
C ASN A 144 -7.55 -1.77 -9.48
N MET A 145 -7.66 -1.33 -10.73
CA MET A 145 -6.70 -0.44 -11.38
C MET A 145 -7.29 0.94 -11.62
N PHE A 146 -6.47 1.98 -11.54
CA PHE A 146 -6.77 3.31 -12.09
C PHE A 146 -5.54 3.86 -12.82
N PRO A 147 -5.69 4.62 -13.93
CA PRO A 147 -4.58 5.33 -14.55
C PRO A 147 -4.07 6.43 -13.62
N ILE A 148 -2.95 6.17 -12.96
CA ILE A 148 -2.31 7.10 -12.02
C ILE A 148 -0.99 7.59 -12.60
N THR A 149 -0.62 8.84 -12.34
CA THR A 149 0.72 9.33 -12.69
C THR A 149 1.79 8.55 -11.90
N GLY A 150 2.97 8.36 -12.50
CA GLY A 150 4.08 7.71 -11.80
C GLY A 150 4.49 8.42 -10.51
N SER A 151 4.35 9.76 -10.47
CA SER A 151 4.60 10.57 -9.27
C SER A 151 3.56 10.28 -8.18
N ALA A 152 2.27 10.26 -8.50
CA ALA A 152 1.22 9.96 -7.54
C ALA A 152 1.24 8.52 -7.06
N ASN A 153 1.61 7.55 -7.91
CA ASN A 153 1.81 6.17 -7.46
C ASN A 153 2.94 6.05 -6.42
N LYS A 154 4.03 6.81 -6.62
CA LYS A 154 5.12 6.87 -5.63
C LYS A 154 4.64 7.50 -4.31
N ALA A 155 3.87 8.58 -4.39
CA ALA A 155 3.28 9.21 -3.21
C ALA A 155 2.35 8.23 -2.47
N HIS A 156 1.45 7.54 -3.19
CA HIS A 156 0.55 6.54 -2.61
C HIS A 156 1.28 5.43 -1.87
N LEU A 157 2.36 4.91 -2.48
CA LEU A 157 3.24 3.97 -1.80
C LEU A 157 3.81 4.54 -0.50
N MET A 158 4.39 5.74 -0.55
CA MET A 158 5.12 6.33 0.58
C MET A 158 4.23 6.75 1.74
N PHE A 159 3.10 7.41 1.45
CA PHE A 159 2.27 8.02 2.48
C PHE A 159 1.26 7.04 3.08
N VAL A 160 0.87 5.99 2.33
CA VAL A 160 -0.23 5.10 2.71
C VAL A 160 0.18 3.63 2.65
N GLU A 161 0.55 3.13 1.47
CA GLU A 161 0.67 1.67 1.31
C GLU A 161 1.82 1.07 2.12
N ALA A 162 2.92 1.81 2.33
CA ALA A 162 4.07 1.33 3.10
C ALA A 162 3.65 0.99 4.54
N ASP A 163 2.85 1.85 5.17
CA ASP A 163 2.34 1.64 6.53
C ASP A 163 1.31 0.51 6.56
N VAL A 164 0.38 0.46 5.59
CA VAL A 164 -0.60 -0.63 5.49
C VAL A 164 0.10 -1.98 5.30
N LYS A 165 1.08 -2.07 4.40
CA LYS A 165 1.89 -3.29 4.19
C LYS A 165 2.59 -3.72 5.47
N LYS A 166 3.18 -2.76 6.19
CA LYS A 166 3.85 -3.01 7.48
C LYS A 166 2.86 -3.54 8.51
N TRP A 167 1.68 -2.93 8.64
CA TRP A 167 0.66 -3.39 9.58
C TRP A 167 0.17 -4.80 9.25
N VAL A 168 -0.24 -5.04 8.00
CA VAL A 168 -0.73 -6.36 7.58
C VAL A 168 0.34 -7.42 7.81
N ARG A 169 1.58 -7.22 7.36
CA ARG A 169 2.70 -8.17 7.57
C ARG A 169 3.09 -8.34 9.04
N GLY A 170 2.87 -7.33 9.87
CA GLY A 170 3.04 -7.38 11.32
C GLY A 170 1.97 -8.22 12.03
N GLY A 171 0.98 -8.75 11.31
CA GLY A 171 -0.12 -9.53 11.89
C GLY A 171 -1.26 -8.66 12.41
N HIS A 172 -1.28 -7.37 12.08
CA HIS A 172 -2.38 -6.49 12.43
C HIS A 172 -3.56 -6.67 11.47
N HIS A 173 -4.76 -6.39 11.99
CA HIS A 173 -5.96 -6.25 11.19
C HIS A 173 -6.13 -4.79 10.78
N VAL A 174 -6.46 -4.54 9.52
CA VAL A 174 -6.50 -3.19 8.95
C VAL A 174 -7.79 -2.97 8.19
N ASP A 175 -8.46 -1.85 8.47
CA ASP A 175 -9.46 -1.31 7.55
C ASP A 175 -8.76 -0.36 6.58
N TYR A 176 -8.94 -0.54 5.28
CA TYR A 176 -8.25 0.22 4.24
C TYR A 176 -9.22 0.62 3.14
N ARG A 177 -9.19 1.89 2.73
CA ARG A 177 -10.00 2.41 1.63
C ARG A 177 -9.18 3.33 0.73
N VAL A 178 -9.40 3.19 -0.56
CA VAL A 178 -8.93 4.15 -1.56
C VAL A 178 -10.13 4.52 -2.43
N LYS A 179 -10.47 5.81 -2.45
CA LYS A 179 -11.53 6.34 -3.30
C LYS A 179 -10.95 7.37 -4.27
N VAL A 180 -11.32 7.24 -5.54
CA VAL A 180 -10.92 8.17 -6.59
C VAL A 180 -11.99 9.23 -6.75
N GLY A 181 -11.63 10.49 -6.47
CA GLY A 181 -12.48 11.68 -6.58
C GLY A 181 -11.91 12.72 -7.55
N SER A 182 -12.68 13.79 -7.80
CA SER A 182 -12.27 14.95 -8.61
C SER A 182 -11.65 14.59 -9.96
N ILE A 183 -12.29 13.67 -10.69
CA ILE A 183 -11.77 13.17 -11.96
C ILE A 183 -11.96 14.24 -13.06
N THR A 184 -10.86 14.68 -13.64
CA THR A 184 -10.83 15.46 -14.89
C THR A 184 -10.29 14.57 -16.00
N ASP A 185 -11.19 14.19 -16.91
CA ASP A 185 -10.95 13.18 -17.92
C ASP A 185 -10.98 13.76 -19.33
N ASN A 186 -9.82 13.69 -19.99
CA ASN A 186 -9.60 13.97 -21.40
C ASN A 186 -8.85 12.80 -22.07
N SER A 187 -9.13 11.54 -21.71
CA SER A 187 -8.46 10.37 -22.29
C SER A 187 -8.89 10.03 -23.72
N ASP A 188 -9.87 10.73 -24.28
CA ASP A 188 -10.38 10.56 -25.65
C ASP A 188 -9.56 11.28 -26.74
N GLN A 189 -8.49 11.98 -26.38
CA GLN A 189 -7.63 12.69 -27.34
C GLN A 189 -6.81 11.76 -28.25
N GLY A 190 -6.76 10.46 -27.92
CA GLY A 190 -6.04 9.44 -28.69
C GLY A 190 -4.53 9.63 -28.75
N ALA A 191 -3.83 8.69 -29.40
CA ALA A 191 -2.42 8.80 -29.80
C ALA A 191 -1.46 9.30 -28.70
N LYS A 192 -1.61 8.80 -27.46
CA LYS A 192 -0.76 9.16 -26.31
C LYS A 192 -0.83 10.65 -25.92
N LYS A 193 -1.94 11.33 -26.21
CA LYS A 193 -2.19 12.74 -25.87
C LYS A 193 -3.26 12.94 -24.80
N GLY A 194 -3.92 11.87 -24.38
CA GLY A 194 -4.96 11.93 -23.36
C GLY A 194 -4.40 12.28 -21.99
N THR A 195 -5.25 12.85 -21.14
CA THR A 195 -4.94 13.13 -19.74
C THR A 195 -6.08 12.69 -18.85
N VAL A 196 -5.73 12.16 -17.68
CA VAL A 196 -6.65 11.83 -16.59
C VAL A 196 -6.05 12.39 -15.31
N ASN A 197 -6.70 13.38 -14.72
CA ASN A 197 -6.32 13.90 -13.42
C ASN A 197 -7.36 13.45 -12.39
N ALA A 198 -6.91 13.12 -11.18
CA ALA A 198 -7.79 12.66 -10.11
C ALA A 198 -7.17 12.93 -8.73
N THR A 199 -7.99 12.83 -7.70
CA THR A 199 -7.55 12.81 -6.29
C THR A 199 -7.87 11.46 -5.68
N PHE A 200 -6.91 10.86 -4.99
CA PHE A 200 -7.07 9.62 -4.27
C PHE A 200 -7.28 9.96 -2.79
N GLU A 201 -8.50 9.80 -2.31
CA GLU A 201 -8.86 9.87 -0.90
C GLU A 201 -8.50 8.53 -0.25
N CYS A 202 -7.40 8.51 0.49
CA CYS A 202 -6.88 7.32 1.13
C CYS A 202 -7.16 7.33 2.63
N TYR A 203 -7.67 6.22 3.14
CA TYR A 203 -7.90 6.01 4.56
C TYR A 203 -7.40 4.63 4.97
N ALA A 204 -6.66 4.54 6.07
CA ALA A 204 -6.31 3.26 6.67
C ALA A 204 -6.39 3.34 8.19
N LYS A 205 -6.85 2.26 8.83
CA LYS A 205 -6.90 2.14 10.29
C LYS A 205 -6.35 0.81 10.73
N ASN A 206 -5.31 0.83 11.56
CA ASN A 206 -4.86 -0.34 12.29
C ASN A 206 -5.87 -0.64 13.42
N LEU A 207 -6.55 -1.77 13.34
CA LEU A 207 -7.57 -2.16 14.32
C LEU A 207 -6.98 -2.69 15.62
N THR A 208 -5.65 -2.88 15.68
CA THR A 208 -4.95 -3.37 16.87
C THR A 208 -4.65 -2.24 17.86
N ASP A 209 -4.17 -1.11 17.35
CA ASP A 209 -3.71 0.03 18.16
C ASP A 209 -4.46 1.35 17.86
N ASP A 210 -5.50 1.28 17.02
CA ASP A 210 -6.33 2.40 16.57
C ASP A 210 -5.58 3.51 15.81
N THR A 211 -4.35 3.27 15.34
CA THR A 211 -3.62 4.22 14.47
C THR A 211 -4.38 4.44 13.15
N VAL A 212 -4.52 5.70 12.73
CA VAL A 212 -5.23 6.10 11.51
C VAL A 212 -4.30 6.88 10.58
N ILE A 213 -4.39 6.58 9.28
CA ILE A 213 -3.85 7.38 8.18
C ILE A 213 -5.04 7.91 7.38
N SER A 214 -5.05 9.19 7.07
CA SER A 214 -6.06 9.81 6.20
C SER A 214 -5.39 10.90 5.39
N THR A 215 -5.24 10.69 4.08
CA THR A 215 -4.55 11.65 3.20
C THR A 215 -5.17 11.66 1.81
N ASN A 216 -5.11 12.81 1.15
CA ASN A 216 -5.49 12.94 -0.25
C ASN A 216 -4.25 13.05 -1.12
N ILE A 217 -4.17 12.24 -2.17
CA ILE A 217 -3.06 12.27 -3.12
C ILE A 217 -3.57 12.77 -4.47
N THR A 218 -3.01 13.87 -4.95
CA THR A 218 -3.35 14.38 -6.28
C THR A 218 -2.51 13.72 -7.36
N SER A 219 -3.17 13.14 -8.36
CA SER A 219 -2.56 12.65 -9.59
C SER A 219 -2.88 13.62 -10.71
N GLU A 220 -1.90 14.45 -11.06
CA GLU A 220 -2.03 15.46 -12.12
C GLU A 220 -0.88 15.33 -13.13
N TYR A 221 -1.24 15.29 -14.41
CA TYR A 221 -0.27 15.22 -15.50
C TYR A 221 0.63 16.45 -15.55
N ASN A 222 1.93 16.25 -15.74
CA ASN A 222 2.98 17.28 -15.69
C ASN A 222 3.11 18.01 -14.34
N ALA A 223 2.57 17.43 -13.25
CA ALA A 223 2.71 17.97 -11.91
C ALA A 223 3.29 16.93 -10.94
N LYS A 224 3.99 17.41 -9.92
CA LYS A 224 4.36 16.55 -8.79
C LYS A 224 3.09 16.26 -8.00
N ALA A 225 2.95 15.02 -7.54
CA ALA A 225 1.88 14.67 -6.63
C ALA A 225 2.09 15.39 -5.29
N THR A 226 0.99 15.84 -4.70
CA THR A 226 0.93 16.41 -3.36
C THR A 226 0.13 15.45 -2.46
N ALA A 227 0.51 15.38 -1.18
CA ALA A 227 -0.25 14.68 -0.15
C ALA A 227 -0.72 15.72 0.88
N THR A 228 -1.94 15.63 1.39
CA THR A 228 -2.47 16.64 2.35
C THR A 228 -1.99 16.45 3.79
N ASP A 229 -1.07 15.53 4.04
CA ASP A 229 -0.58 15.22 5.39
C ASP A 229 0.75 15.96 5.61
N ASP A 230 0.64 17.19 6.12
CA ASP A 230 1.75 18.16 6.28
C ASP A 230 2.94 17.58 7.08
N ASP A 231 2.69 16.61 7.97
CA ASP A 231 3.74 16.00 8.81
C ASP A 231 4.76 15.19 7.99
N LYS A 232 4.33 14.54 6.90
CA LYS A 232 5.24 13.81 6.00
C LYS A 232 5.70 14.66 4.80
N ASP A 233 5.00 15.76 4.49
CA ASP A 233 5.47 16.76 3.52
C ASP A 233 6.66 17.58 4.06
N SER A 234 6.78 17.75 5.39
CA SER A 234 7.99 18.32 6.02
C SER A 234 9.26 17.46 5.84
N ILE A 235 9.09 16.15 5.65
CA ILE A 235 10.18 15.21 5.33
C ILE A 235 10.61 15.36 3.86
N LEU A 236 9.78 16.01 3.03
CA LEU A 236 10.13 16.21 1.64
C LEU A 236 11.17 17.31 1.45
N TRP A 237 11.08 18.52 2.04
CA TRP A 237 12.12 19.56 1.90
C TRP A 237 12.08 20.68 2.96
N ASP A 238 11.90 20.42 4.26
CA ASP A 238 11.99 21.50 5.26
C ASP A 238 13.45 21.96 5.48
N GLU A 239 13.70 23.26 5.34
CA GLU A 239 15.00 23.96 5.28
C GLU A 239 15.73 24.04 6.64
N LYS A 240 15.26 23.31 7.65
CA LYS A 240 15.96 23.20 8.92
C LYS A 240 16.34 21.75 9.19
N ALA A 241 17.65 21.50 9.06
CA ALA A 241 18.24 20.26 9.54
C ALA A 241 17.74 20.01 10.98
N PRO A 242 17.28 18.80 11.30
CA PRO A 242 16.78 18.48 12.63
C PRO A 242 17.81 18.85 13.70
N ASP A 243 17.36 19.38 14.83
CA ASP A 243 18.26 19.71 15.94
C ASP A 243 19.06 18.46 16.36
N GLY A 244 20.39 18.53 16.25
CA GLY A 244 21.30 17.39 16.48
C GLY A 244 21.82 16.70 15.21
N PHE A 245 21.46 17.17 14.02
CA PHE A 245 22.02 16.68 12.76
C PHE A 245 23.49 17.08 12.61
N ASP A 246 24.38 16.08 12.56
CA ASP A 246 25.82 16.30 12.43
C ASP A 246 26.16 16.76 11.01
N LYS A 247 26.38 18.07 10.87
CA LYS A 247 26.78 18.71 9.62
C LYS A 247 28.13 18.22 9.08
N SER A 248 28.94 17.57 9.91
CA SER A 248 30.21 16.96 9.48
C SER A 248 30.03 15.57 8.86
N SER A 249 28.87 14.91 9.06
CA SER A 249 28.52 13.65 8.40
C SER A 249 28.33 13.84 6.89
N LEU A 250 28.44 12.75 6.11
CA LEU A 250 28.23 12.79 4.66
C LEU A 250 26.86 13.36 4.27
N LEU A 251 25.81 12.95 5.00
CA LEU A 251 24.46 13.49 4.83
C LEU A 251 24.37 14.96 5.24
N GLY A 252 25.13 15.37 6.26
CA GLY A 252 25.36 16.77 6.66
C GLY A 252 25.96 17.64 5.56
N GLN A 253 26.97 17.12 4.85
CA GLN A 253 27.67 17.81 3.78
C GLN A 253 26.81 17.92 2.52
N VAL A 254 26.05 16.88 2.17
CA VAL A 254 25.07 16.92 1.07
C VAL A 254 23.96 17.91 1.38
N TYR A 255 23.43 17.90 2.60
CA TYR A 255 22.39 18.83 3.04
C TYR A 255 22.87 20.29 2.98
N ASP A 256 24.06 20.60 3.51
CA ASP A 256 24.63 21.95 3.47
C ASP A 256 24.98 22.42 2.05
N ALA A 257 25.30 21.51 1.12
CA ALA A 257 25.54 21.83 -0.30
C ALA A 257 24.24 22.10 -1.06
N VAL A 258 23.15 21.39 -0.74
CA VAL A 258 21.82 21.58 -1.34
C VAL A 258 21.10 22.80 -0.79
N ALA A 259 21.26 23.10 0.51
CA ALA A 259 20.56 24.19 1.17
C ALA A 259 21.17 25.59 0.95
N LYS A 260 22.37 25.70 0.35
CA LYS A 260 23.12 26.98 0.27
C LYS A 260 23.40 27.50 -1.14
N ASP A 261 23.11 26.75 -2.20
CA ASP A 261 23.55 27.10 -3.56
C ASP A 261 22.43 26.89 -4.60
N ASP A 262 22.12 27.92 -5.39
CA ASP A 262 21.22 27.86 -6.57
C ASP A 262 21.89 27.15 -7.78
N ASP A 263 23.10 26.60 -7.60
CA ASP A 263 23.91 25.99 -8.67
C ASP A 263 23.70 24.47 -8.71
N GLN A 264 22.75 24.05 -9.54
CA GLN A 264 22.39 22.65 -9.79
C GLN A 264 23.61 21.75 -10.07
N ALA A 265 24.67 22.27 -10.71
CA ALA A 265 25.85 21.46 -11.03
C ALA A 265 26.65 21.05 -9.77
N LYS A 266 26.59 21.84 -8.70
CA LYS A 266 27.23 21.49 -7.42
C LYS A 266 26.39 20.51 -6.61
N VAL A 267 25.06 20.67 -6.65
CA VAL A 267 24.12 19.71 -6.08
C VAL A 267 24.29 18.33 -6.73
N ASP A 268 24.34 18.29 -8.06
CA ASP A 268 24.54 17.04 -8.81
C ASP A 268 25.89 16.38 -8.46
N ASN A 269 26.96 17.17 -8.29
CA ASN A 269 28.26 16.66 -7.86
C ASN A 269 28.26 16.16 -6.41
N ALA A 270 27.56 16.83 -5.49
CA ALA A 270 27.45 16.40 -4.10
C ALA A 270 26.64 15.10 -3.97
N ILE A 271 25.52 14.98 -4.70
CA ILE A 271 24.71 13.76 -4.78
C ILE A 271 25.52 12.62 -5.38
N LYS A 272 26.25 12.88 -6.47
CA LYS A 272 27.15 11.89 -7.08
C LYS A 272 28.20 11.42 -6.09
N HIS A 273 28.87 12.33 -5.41
CA HIS A 273 29.92 11.99 -4.44
C HIS A 273 29.40 11.16 -3.26
N ALA A 274 28.21 11.51 -2.74
CA ALA A 274 27.58 10.75 -1.67
C ALA A 274 27.11 9.36 -2.14
N SER A 275 26.64 9.26 -3.38
CA SER A 275 26.28 7.99 -4.00
C SER A 275 27.51 7.09 -4.17
N ASP A 276 28.64 7.65 -4.63
CA ASP A 276 29.90 6.92 -4.76
C ASP A 276 30.38 6.38 -3.40
N ILE A 277 30.34 7.20 -2.33
CA ILE A 277 30.71 6.76 -0.98
C ILE A 277 29.76 5.70 -0.44
N PHE A 278 28.45 5.85 -0.65
CA PHE A 278 27.46 4.84 -0.24
C PHE A 278 27.67 3.52 -0.98
N ILE A 279 27.90 3.57 -2.29
CA ILE A 279 28.21 2.40 -3.12
C ILE A 279 29.50 1.74 -2.65
N ASP A 280 30.55 2.50 -2.36
CA ASP A 280 31.82 1.93 -1.89
C ASP A 280 31.71 1.35 -0.47
N THR A 281 30.96 1.99 0.43
CA THR A 281 30.63 1.43 1.75
C THR A 281 29.80 0.14 1.63
N LEU A 282 28.86 0.10 0.69
CA LEU A 282 28.11 -1.12 0.36
C LEU A 282 29.02 -2.21 -0.20
N LYS A 283 29.94 -1.87 -1.12
CA LYS A 283 30.93 -2.82 -1.65
C LYS A 283 31.84 -3.36 -0.55
N GLU A 284 32.31 -2.51 0.37
CA GLU A 284 33.15 -2.93 1.50
C GLU A 284 32.37 -3.85 2.46
N ARG A 285 31.14 -3.48 2.82
CA ARG A 285 30.28 -4.33 3.66
C ARG A 285 29.87 -5.62 2.97
N MET A 286 29.62 -5.58 1.67
CA MET A 286 29.37 -6.78 0.86
C MET A 286 30.63 -7.61 0.71
N ALA A 287 31.82 -7.02 0.62
CA ALA A 287 33.09 -7.75 0.57
C ALA A 287 33.39 -8.41 1.92
N GLU A 288 33.19 -7.71 3.04
CA GLU A 288 33.33 -8.25 4.39
C GLU A 288 32.31 -9.37 4.65
N LYS A 289 31.05 -9.16 4.27
CA LYS A 289 30.00 -10.19 4.39
C LYS A 289 30.19 -11.34 3.40
N SER A 290 30.70 -11.08 2.19
CA SER A 290 31.05 -12.09 1.18
C SER A 290 32.26 -12.90 1.61
N GLU A 291 33.25 -12.30 2.25
CA GLU A 291 34.40 -13.00 2.83
C GLU A 291 33.95 -13.88 4.00
N ASN A 292 33.08 -13.36 4.88
CA ASN A 292 32.47 -14.14 5.95
C ASN A 292 31.56 -15.27 5.40
N ALA A 293 30.77 -14.99 4.36
CA ALA A 293 29.94 -15.98 3.68
C ALA A 293 30.77 -17.03 2.95
N SER A 294 31.86 -16.63 2.30
CA SER A 294 32.82 -17.50 1.62
C SER A 294 33.56 -18.38 2.62
N LYS A 295 33.91 -17.84 3.80
CA LYS A 295 34.49 -18.60 4.91
C LYS A 295 33.48 -19.60 5.49
N ILE A 296 32.23 -19.19 5.70
CA ILE A 296 31.14 -20.09 6.10
C ILE A 296 30.93 -21.16 5.02
N LEU A 297 30.90 -20.82 3.74
CA LEU A 297 30.75 -21.76 2.62
C LEU A 297 31.96 -22.70 2.49
N GLN A 298 33.19 -22.24 2.70
CA GLN A 298 34.37 -23.08 2.74
C GLN A 298 34.35 -24.04 3.94
N GLU A 299 33.88 -23.58 5.11
CA GLU A 299 33.59 -24.45 6.25
C GLU A 299 32.48 -25.47 5.90
N MET A 300 31.43 -25.05 5.18
CA MET A 300 30.33 -25.91 4.70
C MET A 300 30.84 -27.01 3.76
N PHE A 301 31.73 -26.69 2.81
CA PHE A 301 32.29 -27.66 1.85
C PHE A 301 33.34 -28.61 2.46
N ASN A 302 34.01 -28.20 3.54
CA ASN A 302 35.02 -29.00 4.22
C ASN A 302 34.44 -29.96 5.28
N THR A 303 33.22 -29.74 5.77
CA THR A 303 32.51 -30.69 6.66
C THR A 303 31.72 -31.72 5.87
N LYS A 304 32.39 -32.77 5.37
CA LYS A 304 31.67 -33.90 4.75
C LYS A 304 30.77 -34.61 5.77
N GLY A 305 29.46 -34.58 5.53
CA GLY A 305 28.48 -35.49 6.14
C GLY A 305 27.82 -35.04 7.44
N LYS A 306 27.89 -33.76 7.83
CA LYS A 306 27.13 -33.23 8.96
C LYS A 306 26.02 -32.29 8.50
N ARG A 307 24.81 -32.51 9.02
CA ARG A 307 23.66 -31.61 8.85
C ARG A 307 23.94 -30.31 9.59
N PHE A 308 23.57 -29.17 9.00
CA PHE A 308 23.72 -27.86 9.64
C PHE A 308 22.95 -27.78 10.95
N THR A 309 23.45 -26.93 11.85
CA THR A 309 22.64 -26.49 13.00
C THR A 309 21.67 -25.40 12.54
N ASP A 310 20.50 -25.32 13.17
CA ASP A 310 19.47 -24.33 12.84
C ASP A 310 20.00 -22.88 12.83
N LYS A 311 21.00 -22.58 13.68
CA LYS A 311 21.66 -21.27 13.75
C LYS A 311 22.52 -20.96 12.53
N GLN A 312 23.24 -21.96 11.99
CA GLN A 312 24.04 -21.80 10.77
C GLN A 312 23.14 -21.64 9.54
N GLU A 313 22.01 -22.34 9.52
CA GLU A 313 21.02 -22.21 8.45
C GLU A 313 20.38 -20.82 8.44
N ALA A 314 19.93 -20.33 9.60
CA ALA A 314 19.36 -18.99 9.75
C ALA A 314 20.35 -17.89 9.32
N THR A 315 21.63 -18.00 9.70
CA THR A 315 22.66 -17.02 9.33
C THR A 315 22.90 -17.01 7.82
N ALA A 316 22.88 -18.17 7.15
CA ALA A 316 23.02 -18.25 5.70
C ALA A 316 21.82 -17.61 4.98
N TYR A 317 20.59 -17.80 5.50
CA TYR A 317 19.40 -17.15 4.95
C TYR A 317 19.44 -15.63 5.07
N ASP A 318 19.83 -15.09 6.23
CA ASP A 318 19.91 -13.64 6.44
C ASP A 318 20.91 -12.99 5.47
N VAL A 319 22.08 -13.60 5.29
CA VAL A 319 23.10 -13.12 4.36
C VAL A 319 22.62 -13.16 2.90
N LEU A 320 21.95 -14.24 2.49
CA LEU A 320 21.41 -14.36 1.14
C LEU A 320 20.27 -13.38 0.88
N ALA A 321 19.40 -13.14 1.86
CA ALA A 321 18.31 -12.19 1.77
C ALA A 321 18.83 -10.74 1.63
N GLU A 322 19.86 -10.37 2.38
CA GLU A 322 20.49 -9.06 2.27
C GLU A 322 21.23 -8.85 0.95
N ILE A 323 21.96 -9.88 0.46
CA ILE A 323 22.60 -9.84 -0.87
C ILE A 323 21.52 -9.67 -1.95
N PHE A 324 20.42 -10.41 -1.85
CA PHE A 324 19.33 -10.34 -2.81
C PHE A 324 18.61 -8.99 -2.79
N TYR A 325 18.37 -8.42 -1.61
CA TYR A 325 17.79 -7.09 -1.45
C TYR A 325 18.69 -5.99 -2.02
N ALA A 326 20.01 -6.06 -1.74
CA ALA A 326 20.98 -5.10 -2.28
C ALA A 326 21.11 -5.17 -3.82
N PHE A 327 20.87 -6.34 -4.40
CA PHE A 327 20.91 -6.55 -5.85
C PHE A 327 19.63 -6.06 -6.55
N ILE A 328 18.46 -6.26 -5.93
CA ILE A 328 17.17 -5.74 -6.45
C ILE A 328 17.12 -4.21 -6.44
N VAL A 329 17.60 -3.59 -5.36
CA VAL A 329 17.50 -2.13 -5.18
C VAL A 329 18.41 -1.34 -6.14
N ASN A 330 19.39 -1.99 -6.78
CA ASN A 330 20.38 -1.35 -7.64
C ASN A 330 20.18 -1.55 -9.15
N GLN A 331 19.06 -2.14 -9.59
CA GLN A 331 18.87 -2.54 -10.99
C GLN A 331 17.71 -1.79 -11.68
N ASP A 332 17.83 -1.60 -13.00
CA ASP A 332 16.77 -1.06 -13.84
C ASP A 332 15.59 -2.05 -13.94
N ALA A 333 14.37 -1.52 -14.07
CA ALA A 333 13.11 -2.25 -13.95
C ALA A 333 12.94 -3.45 -14.90
N ASP A 334 13.65 -3.48 -16.03
CA ASP A 334 13.57 -4.55 -17.02
C ASP A 334 14.39 -5.81 -16.63
N GLU A 335 15.44 -5.68 -15.81
CA GLU A 335 16.24 -6.83 -15.32
C GLU A 335 15.65 -7.46 -14.06
N GLN A 336 14.84 -6.71 -13.31
CA GLN A 336 14.22 -7.16 -12.05
C GLN A 336 13.36 -8.43 -12.22
N THR A 337 12.70 -8.58 -13.37
CA THR A 337 11.78 -9.70 -13.65
C THR A 337 12.52 -11.04 -13.83
N GLU A 338 13.76 -11.05 -14.33
CA GLU A 338 14.52 -12.29 -14.55
C GLU A 338 15.03 -12.88 -13.21
N TYR A 339 15.36 -12.00 -12.24
CA TYR A 339 15.89 -12.39 -10.92
C TYR A 339 14.81 -12.74 -9.90
N GLU A 340 13.63 -12.09 -9.96
CA GLU A 340 12.46 -12.50 -9.17
C GLU A 340 12.07 -13.97 -9.45
N ASN A 341 12.38 -14.48 -10.65
CA ASN A 341 12.22 -15.89 -11.02
C ASN A 341 13.37 -16.80 -10.52
N MET A 342 14.56 -16.26 -10.25
CA MET A 342 15.71 -17.01 -9.73
C MET A 342 15.63 -17.26 -8.22
N TYR A 343 15.04 -16.35 -7.44
CA TYR A 343 14.97 -16.47 -5.98
C TYR A 343 14.21 -17.71 -5.50
N PRO A 344 13.01 -18.04 -6.00
CA PRO A 344 12.34 -19.29 -5.65
C PRO A 344 13.18 -20.53 -6.00
N THR A 345 13.95 -20.47 -7.09
CA THR A 345 14.82 -21.56 -7.55
C THR A 345 16.05 -21.75 -6.64
N ALA A 346 16.71 -20.65 -6.25
CA ALA A 346 17.82 -20.67 -5.28
C ALA A 346 17.35 -21.14 -3.90
N MET A 347 16.18 -20.68 -3.45
CA MET A 347 15.57 -21.09 -2.18
C MET A 347 15.12 -22.56 -2.21
N LYS A 348 14.75 -23.10 -3.38
CA LYS A 348 14.47 -24.53 -3.55
C LYS A 348 15.74 -25.39 -3.45
N TRP A 349 16.87 -24.95 -4.00
CA TRP A 349 18.16 -25.64 -3.90
C TRP A 349 18.71 -25.71 -2.47
N LEU A 350 18.48 -24.68 -1.66
CA LEU A 350 18.92 -24.64 -0.26
C LEU A 350 18.09 -25.56 0.65
N LYS A 351 16.79 -25.74 0.34
CA LYS A 351 15.88 -26.60 1.13
C LYS A 351 16.03 -28.09 0.83
N ASP A 352 16.43 -28.44 -0.39
CA ASP A 352 16.75 -29.81 -0.81
C ASP A 352 18.14 -29.85 -1.47
N PRO A 353 19.23 -29.80 -0.68
CA PRO A 353 20.56 -29.98 -1.24
C PRO A 353 20.64 -31.39 -1.82
N ILE A 354 20.85 -31.49 -3.13
CA ILE A 354 20.98 -32.77 -3.85
C ILE A 354 21.97 -33.67 -3.09
N LYS A 355 21.55 -34.92 -2.82
CA LYS A 355 22.33 -35.96 -2.13
C LYS A 355 23.69 -36.23 -2.77
#